data_AF-A0AB33SYI0-F1
#
_entry.id   AF-A0AB33SYI0-F1
#
_cell.length_a   1.000
_cell.length_b   1.000
_cell.length_c   1.000
_cell.angle_alpha   90.00
_cell.angle_beta   90.00
_cell.angle_gamma   90.00
#
_symmetry.space_group_name_H-M   'P 1'
#
loop_
_entity.id
_entity.type
_entity.pdbx_description
1 polymer ?
#
loop_
_entity_poly.entity_id
_entity_poly.type
_entity_poly.pdbx_seq_one_letter_code
_entity_poly.pdbx_strand_id
1 'polypeptide(L)' 'MSDWYYVRFMYYPFWNVSIESDCAMNVEADTDMGNLSVEEFHGMFPNARKVTQEQVNQGLAKLRKLRSELVSE' A
#
# COMPACT_ATOMS: atom_id res chain seq x y z
N MET A 1 15.05 3.59 -7.31
CA MET A 1 14.23 4.61 -6.64
C MET A 1 12.81 4.08 -6.55
N SER A 2 12.18 4.14 -5.38
CA SER A 2 10.80 3.65 -5.19
C SER A 2 9.82 4.80 -4.98
N ASP A 3 8.63 4.65 -5.55
CA ASP A 3 7.49 5.52 -5.34
C ASP A 3 6.48 4.87 -4.38
N TRP A 4 5.73 5.71 -3.66
CA TRP A 4 4.70 5.25 -2.73
C TRP A 4 3.32 5.56 -3.28
N TYR A 5 2.41 4.61 -3.15
CA TYR A 5 1.04 4.73 -3.64
C TYR A 5 0.01 4.37 -2.58
N TYR A 6 -1.14 5.04 -2.66
CA TYR A 6 -2.33 4.75 -1.90
C TYR A 6 -3.46 4.31 -2.84
N VAL A 7 -4.01 3.13 -2.57
CA VAL A 7 -5.14 2.54 -3.29
C VAL A 7 -6.39 2.61 -2.41
N ARG A 8 -7.44 3.26 -2.91
CA ARG A 8 -8.70 3.42 -2.18
C ARG A 8 -9.45 2.09 -2.05
N PHE A 9 -10.18 1.94 -0.95
CA PHE A 9 -11.07 0.80 -0.66
C PHE A 9 -10.36 -0.56 -0.49
N MET A 10 -9.05 -0.57 -0.31
CA MET A 10 -8.31 -1.76 0.11
C MET A 10 -8.13 -1.78 1.63
N TYR A 11 -8.20 -2.98 2.21
CA TYR A 11 -7.94 -3.20 3.64
C TYR A 11 -6.47 -2.86 4.01
N TYR A 12 -5.55 -3.12 3.09
CA TYR A 12 -4.14 -2.72 3.14
C TYR A 12 -3.85 -1.80 1.95
N PRO A 13 -4.00 -0.48 2.09
CA PRO A 13 -4.09 0.42 0.94
C PRO A 13 -2.74 0.97 0.45
N PHE A 14 -1.65 0.75 1.17
CA PHE A 14 -0.35 1.35 0.83
C PHE A 14 0.54 0.38 0.07
N TRP A 15 1.19 0.88 -0.98
CA TRP A 15 2.07 0.13 -1.86
C TRP A 15 3.41 0.84 -2.06
N ASN A 16 4.49 0.08 -2.09
CA ASN A 16 5.81 0.53 -2.54
C ASN A 16 6.04 0.01 -3.95
N VAL A 17 6.37 0.89 -4.89
CA VAL A 17 6.58 0.55 -6.30
C VAL A 17 8.00 0.94 -6.68
N SER A 18 8.86 -0.05 -6.93
CA SER A 18 10.23 0.12 -7.39
C SER A 18 10.31 -0.09 -8.91
N ILE A 19 10.56 0.99 -9.64
CA ILE A 19 10.73 0.93 -11.10
C ILE A 19 12.02 0.20 -11.47
N GLU A 20 13.08 0.38 -10.69
CA GLU A 20 14.39 -0.28 -10.93
C GLU A 20 14.33 -1.79 -10.75
N SER A 21 13.44 -2.27 -9.89
CA SER A 21 13.28 -3.69 -9.58
C SER A 21 12.06 -4.32 -10.26
N ASP A 22 11.33 -3.54 -11.07
CA ASP A 22 10.03 -3.90 -11.65
C ASP A 22 9.10 -4.62 -10.65
N CYS A 23 8.91 -4.01 -9.47
CA CYS A 23 8.22 -4.65 -8.36
C CYS A 23 7.35 -3.68 -7.58
N ALA A 24 6.09 -4.05 -7.38
CA ALA A 24 5.10 -3.38 -6.55
C ALA A 24 4.69 -4.30 -5.39
N MET A 25 4.92 -3.83 -4.17
CA MET A 25 4.70 -4.59 -2.93
C MET A 25 3.70 -3.87 -2.03
N ASN A 26 2.74 -4.61 -1.48
CA ASN A 26 1.88 -4.08 -0.42
C ASN A 26 2.68 -3.89 0.87
N VAL A 27 2.53 -2.75 1.54
CA VAL A 27 3.40 -2.38 2.69
C VAL A 27 3.12 -3.21 3.94
N GLU A 28 1.91 -3.72 4.12
CA GLU A 28 1.56 -4.56 5.27
C GLU A 28 1.53 -6.07 4.92
N ALA A 29 2.25 -6.45 3.86
CA ALA A 29 2.38 -7.79 3.27
C ALA A 29 2.14 -8.98 4.22
N ASP A 30 0.87 -9.35 4.35
CA ASP A 30 0.37 -10.72 4.36
C ASP A 30 -0.96 -10.71 3.60
N THR A 31 -0.88 -10.31 2.33
CA THR A 31 -2.04 -10.22 1.45
C THR A 31 -1.92 -11.30 0.39
N ASP A 32 -3.00 -12.05 0.16
CA ASP A 32 -3.09 -13.16 -0.82
C ASP A 32 -2.69 -12.76 -2.27
N MET A 33 -2.54 -11.47 -2.57
CA MET A 33 -2.15 -10.95 -3.88
C MET A 33 -0.65 -11.07 -4.21
N GLY A 34 0.24 -11.25 -3.23
CA GLY A 34 1.69 -11.27 -3.47
C GLY A 34 2.26 -9.97 -4.06
N ASN A 35 3.45 -10.05 -4.66
CA ASN A 35 4.10 -8.94 -5.35
C ASN A 35 3.63 -8.87 -6.81
N LEU A 36 3.45 -7.66 -7.33
CA LEU A 36 3.09 -7.40 -8.72
C LEU A 36 4.28 -6.78 -9.47
N SER A 37 4.32 -6.90 -10.79
CA SER A 37 5.14 -6.01 -11.63
C SER A 37 4.59 -4.58 -11.60
N VAL A 38 5.38 -3.61 -12.08
CA VAL A 38 4.94 -2.21 -12.16
C VAL A 38 3.77 -2.05 -13.14
N GLU A 39 3.79 -2.79 -14.25
CA GLU A 39 2.70 -2.80 -15.24
C GLU A 39 1.41 -3.36 -14.64
N GLU A 40 1.47 -4.52 -13.98
CA GLU A 40 0.32 -5.12 -13.32
C GLU A 40 -0.27 -4.21 -12.25
N PHE A 41 0.57 -3.57 -11.44
CA PHE A 41 0.13 -2.61 -10.45
C PHE A 41 -0.67 -1.46 -11.08
N HIS A 42 -0.16 -0.83 -12.14
CA HIS A 42 -0.85 0.27 -12.80
C HIS A 42 -2.12 -0.18 -13.55
N GLY A 43 -2.12 -1.39 -14.11
CA GLY A 43 -3.29 -1.98 -14.77
C GLY A 43 -4.40 -2.32 -13.77
N MET A 44 -4.06 -2.89 -12.62
CA MET A 44 -5.02 -3.25 -11.56
C MET A 44 -5.51 -2.05 -10.76
N PHE A 45 -4.62 -1.08 -10.53
CA PHE A 45 -4.91 0.10 -9.70
C PHE A 45 -4.70 1.40 -10.48
N PRO A 46 -5.45 1.65 -11.57
CA PRO A 46 -5.28 2.84 -12.41
C PRO A 46 -5.58 4.15 -11.66
N ASN A 47 -6.31 4.06 -10.55
CA ASN A 47 -6.67 5.20 -9.69
C ASN A 47 -5.79 5.33 -8.44
N ALA A 48 -4.67 4.58 -8.37
CA ALA A 48 -3.70 4.69 -7.29
C ALA A 48 -3.13 6.11 -7.22
N ARG A 49 -3.08 6.68 -6.02
CA ARG A 49 -2.56 8.03 -5.79
C ARG A 49 -1.15 7.97 -5.29
N LYS A 50 -0.23 8.69 -5.95
CA LYS A 50 1.13 8.86 -5.46
C LYS A 50 1.10 9.66 -4.14
N VAL A 51 1.82 9.17 -3.14
CA VAL A 51 1.91 9.75 -1.79
C VAL A 51 3.38 9.82 -1.37
N THR A 52 3.66 10.56 -0.29
CA THR A 52 5.00 10.57 0.31
C THR A 52 5.15 9.42 1.31
N GLN A 53 6.40 9.05 1.60
CA GLN A 53 6.69 8.08 2.66
C GLN A 53 6.15 8.53 4.02
N GLU A 54 6.18 9.83 4.32
CA GLU A 54 5.62 10.38 5.55
C GLU A 54 4.10 10.15 5.63
N GLN A 55 3.37 10.38 4.53
CA GLN A 55 1.93 10.12 4.46
C GLN A 55 1.61 8.63 4.66
N VAL A 56 2.43 7.73 4.12
CA VAL A 56 2.33 6.29 4.37
C VAL A 56 2.47 6.00 5.86
N ASN A 57 3.54 6.49 6.50
CA ASN A 57 3.80 6.26 7.92
C ASN A 57 2.65 6.77 8.81
N GLN A 58 2.17 7.99 8.56
CA GLN A 58 1.03 8.56 9.28
C GLN A 58 -0.26 7.76 9.05
N GLY A 59 -0.48 7.29 7.81
CA GLY A 59 -1.63 6.45 7.45
C GLY A 59 -1.62 5.10 8.15
N LEU A 60 -0.49 4.40 8.14
CA LEU A 60 -0.30 3.11 8.81
C LEU A 60 -0.51 3.23 10.33
N ALA A 61 0.04 4.28 10.96
CA ALA A 61 -0.16 4.53 12.39
C ALA A 61 -1.64 4.72 12.74
N LYS A 62 -2.39 5.46 11.91
CA LYS A 62 -3.84 5.63 12.08
C LYS A 62 -4.60 4.31 11.90
N LEU A 63 -4.28 3.52 10.88
CA LEU A 63 -4.91 2.21 10.63
C LEU A 63 -4.68 1.24 11.79
N ARG A 64 -3.45 1.17 12.31
CA ARG A 64 -3.09 0.32 13.47
C ARG A 64 -3.88 0.71 14.71
N LYS A 65 -4.02 2.01 14.98
CA LYS A 65 -4.82 2.51 16.10
C LYS A 65 -6.30 2.11 15.96
N LEU A 66 -6.90 2.34 14.79
CA LEU A 66 -8.28 1.95 14.53
C LEU A 66 -8.50 0.45 14.69
N ARG A 67 -7.58 -0.39 14.19
CA ARG A 67 -7.65 -1.85 14.37
C ARG A 67 -7.55 -2.28 15.83
N SER A 68 -6.68 -1.64 16.62
CA SER A 68 -6.58 -1.95 18.05
C SER A 68 -7.87 -1.61 18.81
N GLU A 69 -8.56 -0.53 18.42
CA GLU A 69 -9.83 -0.13 19.01
C GLU A 69 -10.96 -1.10 18.65
N LEU A 70 -10.96 -1.65 17.42
CA LEU A 70 -11.94 -2.63 16.94
C LEU A 70 -11.81 -4.03 17.58
N VAL A 71 -10.62 -4.41 18.05
CA VAL A 71 -10.35 -5.74 18.64
C VAL A 71 -10.53 -5.74 20.17
N SER A 72 -10.79 -4.58 20.78
CA SER A 72 -10.90 -4.42 22.24
C SER A 72 -12.31 -4.62 22.81
N GLU A 73 -13.23 -5.25 22.07
CA GLU A 73 -14.58 -5.67 22.53
C GLU A 73 -14.64 -7.17 22.81
#